data_AF-A0A0N8HZR0-F1
#
_entry.id   AF-A0A0N8HZR0-F1
#
_cell.length_a   1.000
_cell.length_b   1.000
_cell.length_c   1.000
_cell.angle_alpha   90.00
_cell.angle_beta   90.00
_cell.angle_gamma   90.00
#
_symmetry.space_group_name_H-M   'P 1'
#
loop_
_entity.id
_entity.type
_entity.pdbx_description
1 polymer ?
#
loop_
_entity_poly.entity_id
_entity_poly.type
_entity_poly.pdbx_seq_one_letter_code
_entity_poly.pdbx_strand_id
1 'polypeptide(L)'
;MARDAANREQFRPDDHDHEHFLLTSVVGSYPKPTWLNRADDLVDDPDASFDEADLEEAHDDACRLITEEHERTGLDTVVDGEMRRNEMVEFFAERIDGYEFNGPVKVWGHNYFHKPSVVEEVSYDEPWLVDEFEFTDAVAERPVKVPITGPYTLANWAFDEHYGDSEALAYDLADLVNEEIEKLVEAGARYIQIDEPALATTPDDHAIVGSCLERIVDGVPDEVRVGVHVCYGDYSRIYPELNEFPVDEVDLELCNDDYQQIETLADGEFAPDLALGVVDVHDAEVESVEEIKQNIKQGLKVVPPEQLTVSPDCGLKLLPREAAYQKTENLVTAAREVEAELDAGEIEVPARDAPTADD
;
A
#
# COMPACT_ATOMS: atom_id res chain seq x y z
N MET A 1 8.29 15.46 -9.52
CA MET A 1 9.09 16.11 -8.45
C MET A 1 8.55 15.56 -7.13
N ALA A 2 9.39 14.94 -6.31
CA ALA A 2 8.99 14.39 -4.99
C ALA A 2 8.54 15.53 -4.04
N ARG A 3 7.60 15.25 -3.13
CA ARG A 3 6.82 16.28 -2.42
C ARG A 3 7.54 16.85 -1.18
N ASP A 4 8.22 16.05 -0.37
CA ASP A 4 9.31 16.48 0.56
C ASP A 4 10.03 15.26 1.15
N ALA A 5 11.34 15.13 0.94
CA ALA A 5 12.13 14.02 1.50
C ALA A 5 12.17 13.99 3.05
N ALA A 6 11.87 15.10 3.72
CA ALA A 6 11.92 15.19 5.18
C ALA A 6 10.69 14.59 5.88
N ASN A 7 9.58 14.35 5.17
CA ASN A 7 8.34 13.88 5.81
C ASN A 7 8.43 12.44 6.35
N ARG A 8 9.41 11.66 5.91
CA ARG A 8 9.70 10.31 6.41
C ARG A 8 10.12 10.27 7.88
N GLU A 9 10.88 11.26 8.34
CA GLU A 9 11.49 11.24 9.69
C GLU A 9 10.44 11.24 10.80
N GLN A 10 9.21 11.68 10.51
CA GLN A 10 8.10 11.65 11.47
C GLN A 10 7.72 10.23 11.94
N PHE A 11 8.12 9.19 11.19
CA PHE A 11 7.86 7.79 11.51
C PHE A 11 9.00 7.13 12.30
N ARG A 12 10.11 7.85 12.52
CA ARG A 12 11.22 7.33 13.32
C ARG A 12 10.86 7.34 14.80
N PRO A 13 11.00 6.21 15.52
CA PRO A 13 10.78 6.18 16.97
C PRO A 13 11.77 7.08 17.72
N ASP A 14 11.31 7.79 18.76
CA ASP A 14 12.16 8.64 19.61
C ASP A 14 13.32 7.87 20.26
N ASP A 15 13.13 6.57 20.49
CA ASP A 15 14.08 5.64 21.10
C ASP A 15 14.77 4.72 20.08
N HIS A 16 14.80 5.10 18.80
CA HIS A 16 15.51 4.34 17.76
C HIS A 16 17.01 4.23 18.07
N ASP A 17 17.54 3.01 18.11
CA ASP A 17 18.89 2.70 18.62
C ASP A 17 20.02 3.00 17.63
N HIS A 18 19.69 3.23 16.34
CA HIS A 18 20.66 3.32 15.24
C HIS A 18 20.75 4.72 14.64
N GLU A 19 21.92 5.07 14.09
CA GLU A 19 22.09 6.33 13.35
C GLU A 19 21.33 6.27 12.01
N HIS A 20 21.44 5.15 11.29
CA HIS A 20 20.62 4.86 10.11
C HIS A 20 19.19 4.42 10.49
N PHE A 21 18.23 4.74 9.62
CA PHE A 21 16.82 4.40 9.81
C PHE A 21 16.18 3.86 8.53
N LEU A 22 15.94 2.56 8.52
CA LEU A 22 15.13 1.83 7.56
C LEU A 22 13.71 1.75 8.12
N LEU A 23 12.79 2.50 7.50
CA LEU A 23 11.38 2.47 7.81
C LEU A 23 10.85 1.07 7.50
N THR A 24 10.15 0.46 8.45
CA THR A 24 9.50 -0.83 8.28
C THR A 24 7.99 -0.65 8.20
N SER A 25 7.38 -1.26 7.19
CA SER A 25 5.95 -1.18 6.94
C SER A 25 5.40 -2.49 6.34
N VAL A 26 4.09 -2.55 6.19
CA VAL A 26 3.39 -3.56 5.39
C VAL A 26 2.56 -2.87 4.32
N VAL A 27 2.32 -3.51 3.18
CA VAL A 27 1.55 -2.89 2.09
C VAL A 27 0.12 -2.52 2.52
N GLY A 28 -0.59 -3.41 3.20
CA GLY A 28 -1.98 -3.17 3.62
C GLY A 28 -2.65 -4.44 4.12
N SER A 29 -3.33 -5.14 3.23
CA SER A 29 -4.18 -6.28 3.57
C SER A 29 -3.46 -7.41 4.32
N TYR A 30 -4.15 -8.00 5.29
CA TYR A 30 -3.63 -9.06 6.16
C TYR A 30 -4.58 -10.27 6.21
N PRO A 31 -4.11 -11.49 6.60
CA PRO A 31 -4.99 -12.67 6.64
C PRO A 31 -6.20 -12.49 7.56
N LYS A 32 -7.40 -12.48 6.96
CA LYS A 32 -8.66 -12.40 7.71
C LYS A 32 -8.80 -13.60 8.65
N PRO A 33 -9.08 -13.39 9.95
CA PRO A 33 -9.38 -14.48 10.85
C PRO A 33 -10.58 -15.29 10.36
N THR A 34 -10.50 -16.62 10.43
CA THR A 34 -11.59 -17.48 9.92
C THR A 34 -12.91 -17.30 10.66
N TRP A 35 -12.87 -16.79 11.90
CA TRP A 35 -14.07 -16.44 12.66
C TRP A 35 -14.76 -15.18 12.12
N LEU A 36 -14.02 -14.27 11.46
CA LEU A 36 -14.59 -13.05 10.88
C LEU A 36 -15.43 -13.38 9.64
N ASN A 37 -14.91 -14.22 8.76
CA ASN A 37 -15.69 -14.76 7.63
C ASN A 37 -16.98 -15.46 8.11
N ARG A 38 -16.97 -16.04 9.31
CA ARG A 38 -18.15 -16.66 9.90
C ARG A 38 -19.13 -15.62 10.47
N ALA A 39 -18.64 -14.48 10.93
CA ALA A 39 -19.47 -13.35 11.34
C ALA A 39 -20.21 -12.76 10.13
N ASP A 40 -19.52 -12.60 9.00
CA ASP A 40 -20.14 -12.20 7.72
C ASP A 40 -21.28 -13.15 7.32
N ASP A 41 -21.04 -14.47 7.35
CA ASP A 41 -22.09 -15.46 7.06
C ASP A 41 -23.29 -15.40 8.03
N LEU A 42 -23.09 -14.91 9.25
CA LEU A 42 -24.10 -14.91 10.31
C LEU A 42 -25.03 -13.70 10.23
N VAL A 43 -24.54 -12.54 9.80
CA VAL A 43 -25.40 -11.35 9.64
C VAL A 43 -26.44 -11.56 8.52
N ASP A 44 -26.08 -12.33 7.49
CA ASP A 44 -26.95 -12.68 6.37
C ASP A 44 -27.96 -13.80 6.69
N ASP A 45 -27.82 -14.48 7.84
CA ASP A 45 -28.72 -15.57 8.24
C ASP A 45 -29.94 -15.03 9.01
N PRO A 46 -31.16 -15.05 8.42
CA PRO A 46 -32.35 -14.50 9.08
C PRO A 46 -32.79 -15.29 10.31
N ASP A 47 -32.26 -16.51 10.52
CA ASP A 47 -32.52 -17.32 11.71
C ASP A 47 -31.45 -17.11 12.80
N ALA A 48 -30.36 -16.37 12.53
CA ALA A 48 -29.37 -16.00 13.51
C ALA A 48 -29.87 -14.84 14.39
N SER A 49 -29.37 -14.78 15.63
CA SER A 49 -29.55 -13.64 16.53
C SER A 49 -28.38 -12.66 16.44
N PHE A 50 -27.66 -12.68 15.32
CA PHE A 50 -26.46 -11.89 15.05
C PHE A 50 -26.87 -10.75 14.12
N ASP A 51 -26.64 -9.51 14.51
CA ASP A 51 -27.02 -8.33 13.74
C ASP A 51 -25.82 -7.49 13.30
N GLU A 52 -26.09 -6.38 12.60
CA GLU A 52 -25.05 -5.47 12.10
C GLU A 52 -24.15 -4.91 13.20
N ALA A 53 -24.69 -4.70 14.41
CA ALA A 53 -23.88 -4.20 15.52
C ALA A 53 -22.91 -5.28 16.03
N ASP A 54 -23.33 -6.55 16.00
CA ASP A 54 -22.44 -7.67 16.32
C ASP A 54 -21.33 -7.82 15.24
N LEU A 55 -21.66 -7.56 13.96
CA LEU A 55 -20.67 -7.59 12.88
C LEU A 55 -19.66 -6.44 13.00
N GLU A 56 -20.14 -5.23 13.29
CA GLU A 56 -19.31 -4.05 13.53
C GLU A 56 -18.32 -4.30 14.70
N GLU A 57 -18.81 -4.86 15.83
CA GLU A 57 -17.94 -5.25 16.96
C GLU A 57 -16.89 -6.30 16.53
N ALA A 58 -17.28 -7.28 15.72
CA ALA A 58 -16.38 -8.30 15.20
C ALA A 58 -15.28 -7.72 14.27
N HIS A 59 -15.63 -6.73 13.43
CA HIS A 59 -14.67 -6.01 12.60
C HIS A 59 -13.70 -5.19 13.45
N ASP A 60 -14.19 -4.43 14.42
CA ASP A 60 -13.38 -3.65 15.35
C ASP A 60 -12.37 -4.53 16.11
N ASP A 61 -12.83 -5.70 16.59
CA ASP A 61 -11.99 -6.68 17.26
C ASP A 61 -10.93 -7.27 16.33
N ALA A 62 -11.26 -7.52 15.05
CA ALA A 62 -10.30 -8.00 14.06
C ALA A 62 -9.23 -6.95 13.77
N CYS A 63 -9.65 -5.70 13.51
CA CYS A 63 -8.76 -4.58 13.24
C CYS A 63 -7.79 -4.35 14.39
N ARG A 64 -8.31 -4.23 15.62
CA ARG A 64 -7.47 -4.08 16.82
C ARG A 64 -6.47 -5.20 16.96
N LEU A 65 -6.90 -6.43 16.74
CA LEU A 65 -6.05 -7.61 16.83
C LEU A 65 -4.89 -7.58 15.80
N ILE A 66 -5.14 -7.12 14.58
CA ILE A 66 -4.08 -7.02 13.55
C ILE A 66 -3.15 -5.83 13.81
N THR A 67 -3.69 -4.68 14.22
CA THR A 67 -2.89 -3.53 14.66
C THR A 67 -1.92 -3.93 15.77
N GLU A 68 -2.41 -4.59 16.83
CA GLU A 68 -1.57 -5.10 17.93
C GLU A 68 -0.54 -6.13 17.46
N GLU A 69 -0.85 -6.96 16.44
CA GLU A 69 0.12 -7.89 15.88
C GLU A 69 1.27 -7.16 15.16
N HIS A 70 0.96 -6.16 14.34
CA HIS A 70 1.96 -5.34 13.68
C HIS A 70 2.87 -4.65 14.70
N GLU A 71 2.32 -4.07 15.77
CA GLU A 71 3.10 -3.43 16.83
C GLU A 71 4.02 -4.41 17.56
N ARG A 72 3.53 -5.63 17.82
CA ARG A 72 4.32 -6.68 18.46
C ARG A 72 5.50 -7.15 17.63
N THR A 73 5.41 -7.08 16.29
CA THR A 73 6.57 -7.33 15.41
C THR A 73 7.62 -6.22 15.46
N GLY A 74 7.24 -5.03 15.94
CA GLY A 74 8.12 -3.85 15.99
C GLY A 74 8.11 -3.01 14.73
N LEU A 75 7.07 -3.12 13.89
CA LEU A 75 6.89 -2.25 12.73
C LEU A 75 6.84 -0.77 13.14
N ASP A 76 7.39 0.09 12.29
CA ASP A 76 7.38 1.54 12.51
C ASP A 76 6.04 2.17 12.13
N THR A 77 5.36 1.59 11.15
CA THR A 77 4.02 1.99 10.72
C THR A 77 3.11 0.78 10.67
N VAL A 78 1.84 0.98 11.01
CA VAL A 78 0.86 -0.10 11.12
C VAL A 78 -0.36 0.16 10.25
N VAL A 79 -1.08 -0.91 9.96
CA VAL A 79 -2.38 -0.89 9.29
C VAL A 79 -3.33 -1.81 10.08
N ASP A 80 -4.63 -1.66 9.88
CA ASP A 80 -5.65 -2.55 10.48
C ASP A 80 -5.82 -3.88 9.74
N GLY A 81 -5.07 -4.05 8.64
CA GLY A 81 -5.08 -5.22 7.78
C GLY A 81 -6.26 -5.27 6.82
N GLU A 82 -7.02 -4.18 6.68
CA GLU A 82 -8.20 -4.06 5.82
C GLU A 82 -9.28 -5.09 6.17
N MET A 83 -9.49 -5.37 7.47
CA MET A 83 -10.41 -6.44 7.90
C MET A 83 -11.85 -6.18 7.49
N ARG A 84 -12.24 -4.91 7.34
CA ARG A 84 -13.55 -4.45 6.86
C ARG A 84 -13.72 -4.55 5.34
N ARG A 85 -12.65 -4.81 4.59
CA ARG A 85 -12.65 -4.80 3.11
C ARG A 85 -12.57 -6.22 2.56
N ASN A 86 -13.41 -6.54 1.58
CA ASN A 86 -13.39 -7.86 0.95
C ASN A 86 -12.58 -7.86 -0.35
N GLU A 87 -12.73 -6.83 -1.16
CA GLU A 87 -12.07 -6.67 -2.46
C GLU A 87 -11.80 -5.17 -2.68
N MET A 88 -10.65 -4.84 -3.29
CA MET A 88 -10.11 -3.48 -3.29
C MET A 88 -10.83 -2.53 -4.25
N VAL A 89 -11.60 -3.02 -5.22
CA VAL A 89 -12.44 -2.20 -6.11
C VAL A 89 -13.89 -2.28 -5.65
N GLU A 90 -14.38 -3.46 -5.28
CA GLU A 90 -15.77 -3.63 -4.82
C GLU A 90 -16.07 -2.73 -3.61
N PHE A 91 -15.15 -2.67 -2.64
CA PHE A 91 -15.33 -1.85 -1.43
C PHE A 91 -15.59 -0.37 -1.72
N PHE A 92 -14.83 0.24 -2.64
CA PHE A 92 -15.02 1.65 -3.00
C PHE A 92 -16.19 1.83 -3.97
N ALA A 93 -16.40 0.90 -4.91
CA ALA A 93 -17.51 0.97 -5.85
C ALA A 93 -18.90 0.90 -5.16
N GLU A 94 -18.99 0.30 -3.96
CA GLU A 94 -20.20 0.35 -3.13
C GLU A 94 -20.48 1.73 -2.51
N ARG A 95 -19.47 2.61 -2.44
CA ARG A 95 -19.50 3.93 -1.76
C ARG A 95 -19.38 5.12 -2.72
N ILE A 96 -19.12 4.85 -4.00
CA ILE A 96 -19.03 5.87 -5.05
C ILE A 96 -20.31 5.83 -5.88
N ASP A 97 -21.09 6.91 -5.79
CA ASP A 97 -22.26 7.10 -6.66
C ASP A 97 -21.83 7.02 -8.13
N GLY A 98 -22.65 6.37 -8.98
CA GLY A 98 -22.38 6.16 -10.40
C GLY A 98 -21.93 4.74 -10.76
N TYR A 99 -21.48 3.95 -9.78
CA TYR A 99 -21.23 2.53 -9.93
C TYR A 99 -22.50 1.67 -9.73
N GLU A 100 -22.60 0.59 -10.48
CA GLU A 100 -23.61 -0.46 -10.32
C GLU A 100 -22.99 -1.87 -10.44
N PHE A 101 -23.56 -2.84 -9.70
CA PHE A 101 -23.16 -4.24 -9.76
C PHE A 101 -24.12 -5.07 -10.60
N ASN A 102 -23.64 -5.56 -11.75
CA ASN A 102 -24.43 -6.34 -12.71
C ASN A 102 -24.38 -7.87 -12.48
N GLY A 103 -23.76 -8.31 -11.39
CA GLY A 103 -23.55 -9.72 -11.03
C GLY A 103 -22.14 -10.24 -11.31
N PRO A 104 -21.86 -11.51 -10.98
CA PRO A 104 -20.51 -12.05 -10.98
C PRO A 104 -19.95 -12.23 -12.39
N VAL A 105 -18.72 -11.78 -12.58
CA VAL A 105 -17.94 -11.89 -13.81
C VAL A 105 -16.81 -12.89 -13.63
N LYS A 106 -16.68 -13.81 -14.57
CA LYS A 106 -15.60 -14.79 -14.57
C LYS A 106 -14.31 -14.13 -15.04
N VAL A 107 -13.27 -14.11 -14.21
CA VAL A 107 -11.97 -13.51 -14.53
C VAL A 107 -10.96 -14.58 -14.96
N TRP A 108 -10.61 -15.52 -14.06
CA TRP A 108 -9.72 -16.64 -14.39
C TRP A 108 -10.15 -17.96 -13.73
N GLY A 109 -9.85 -19.09 -14.38
CA GLY A 109 -10.06 -20.41 -13.80
C GLY A 109 -11.52 -20.67 -13.36
N HIS A 110 -11.74 -20.76 -12.05
CA HIS A 110 -13.04 -20.89 -11.39
C HIS A 110 -13.42 -19.65 -10.54
N ASN A 111 -12.65 -18.57 -10.63
CA ASN A 111 -12.81 -17.38 -9.83
C ASN A 111 -13.74 -16.38 -10.53
N TYR A 112 -14.68 -15.88 -9.75
CA TYR A 112 -15.67 -14.89 -10.12
C TYR A 112 -15.52 -13.70 -9.19
N PHE A 113 -15.68 -12.51 -9.76
CA PHE A 113 -15.59 -11.23 -9.06
C PHE A 113 -16.84 -10.42 -9.35
N HIS A 114 -17.27 -9.58 -8.43
CA HIS A 114 -18.36 -8.64 -8.64
C HIS A 114 -17.81 -7.40 -9.34
N LYS A 115 -17.33 -7.57 -10.58
CA LYS A 115 -16.79 -6.46 -11.36
C LYS A 115 -17.87 -5.38 -11.58
N PRO A 116 -17.68 -4.14 -11.09
CA PRO A 116 -18.72 -3.12 -11.16
C PRO A 116 -18.74 -2.44 -12.53
N SER A 117 -19.79 -1.67 -12.81
CA SER A 117 -19.97 -0.89 -14.04
C SER A 117 -20.27 0.56 -13.69
N VAL A 118 -19.58 1.50 -14.34
CA VAL A 118 -19.85 2.94 -14.23
C VAL A 118 -20.92 3.28 -15.25
N VAL A 119 -22.13 3.58 -14.77
CA VAL A 119 -23.33 3.80 -15.60
C VAL A 119 -23.76 5.27 -15.62
N GLU A 120 -23.30 6.05 -14.63
CA GLU A 120 -23.54 7.49 -14.49
C GLU A 120 -22.22 8.20 -14.12
N GLU A 121 -22.25 9.54 -14.08
CA GLU A 121 -21.12 10.36 -13.63
C GLU A 121 -20.76 10.00 -12.19
N VAL A 122 -19.47 9.78 -11.90
CA VAL A 122 -19.05 9.37 -10.56
C VAL A 122 -19.11 10.57 -9.61
N SER A 123 -19.55 10.35 -8.38
CA SER A 123 -19.59 11.43 -7.38
C SER A 123 -19.35 10.95 -5.96
N TYR A 124 -18.87 11.87 -5.13
CA TYR A 124 -18.61 11.64 -3.72
C TYR A 124 -19.90 11.80 -2.90
N ASP A 125 -20.30 10.76 -2.15
CA ASP A 125 -21.46 10.81 -1.25
C ASP A 125 -21.04 10.80 0.23
N GLU A 126 -20.23 9.81 0.64
CA GLU A 126 -19.82 9.60 2.04
C GLU A 126 -18.31 9.33 2.19
N PRO A 127 -17.71 9.59 3.38
CA PRO A 127 -16.35 9.15 3.71
C PRO A 127 -16.13 7.66 3.53
N TRP A 128 -15.03 7.29 2.88
CA TRP A 128 -14.75 5.89 2.56
C TRP A 128 -13.94 5.20 3.65
N LEU A 129 -12.92 5.88 4.16
CA LEU A 129 -11.86 5.34 4.99
C LEU A 129 -11.66 6.12 6.30
N VAL A 130 -12.28 7.30 6.46
CA VAL A 130 -12.12 8.14 7.65
C VAL A 130 -12.45 7.38 8.93
N ASP A 131 -13.59 6.67 8.98
CA ASP A 131 -13.98 5.90 10.17
C ASP A 131 -13.01 4.72 10.43
N GLU A 132 -12.51 4.06 9.38
CA GLU A 132 -11.49 3.00 9.50
C GLU A 132 -10.19 3.56 10.09
N PHE A 133 -9.74 4.71 9.59
CA PHE A 133 -8.55 5.40 10.06
C PHE A 133 -8.69 5.87 11.50
N GLU A 134 -9.76 6.58 11.85
CA GLU A 134 -9.99 7.10 13.21
C GLU A 134 -10.03 5.98 14.25
N PHE A 135 -10.69 4.87 13.93
CA PHE A 135 -10.69 3.70 14.81
C PHE A 135 -9.28 3.15 15.02
N THR A 136 -8.54 2.97 13.93
CA THR A 136 -7.20 2.37 13.95
C THR A 136 -6.20 3.26 14.70
N ASP A 137 -6.21 4.56 14.42
CA ASP A 137 -5.39 5.56 15.12
C ASP A 137 -5.70 5.60 16.62
N ALA A 138 -6.98 5.46 17.00
CA ALA A 138 -7.38 5.47 18.40
C ALA A 138 -6.90 4.23 19.20
N VAL A 139 -6.60 3.11 18.54
CA VAL A 139 -6.11 1.88 19.19
C VAL A 139 -4.62 1.62 18.99
N ALA A 140 -3.97 2.31 18.04
CA ALA A 140 -2.56 2.16 17.73
C ALA A 140 -1.65 2.99 18.66
N GLU A 141 -0.48 2.44 18.96
CA GLU A 141 0.69 3.10 19.55
C GLU A 141 1.70 3.55 18.47
N ARG A 142 1.51 3.11 17.21
CA ARG A 142 2.36 3.44 16.06
C ARG A 142 1.59 4.25 15.01
N PRO A 143 2.26 5.09 14.21
CA PRO A 143 1.63 5.79 13.09
C PRO A 143 0.91 4.85 12.14
N VAL A 144 -0.32 5.23 11.75
CA VAL A 144 -1.17 4.44 10.85
C VAL A 144 -0.91 4.84 9.40
N LYS A 145 -0.66 3.85 8.55
CA LYS A 145 -0.68 3.99 7.09
C LYS A 145 -2.08 3.67 6.56
N VAL A 146 -2.54 4.45 5.59
CA VAL A 146 -3.86 4.26 4.96
C VAL A 146 -3.70 3.84 3.49
N PRO A 147 -3.87 2.54 3.17
CA PRO A 147 -3.96 2.08 1.79
C PRO A 147 -5.32 2.47 1.19
N ILE A 148 -5.31 3.05 -0.01
CA ILE A 148 -6.48 3.39 -0.81
C ILE A 148 -6.25 2.94 -2.25
N THR A 149 -7.28 2.33 -2.86
CA THR A 149 -7.20 1.93 -4.28
C THR A 149 -7.11 3.17 -5.16
N GLY A 150 -6.12 3.19 -6.05
CA GLY A 150 -5.90 4.30 -6.94
C GLY A 150 -6.97 4.42 -8.04
N PRO A 151 -7.20 5.64 -8.55
CA PRO A 151 -8.27 5.94 -9.48
C PRO A 151 -8.09 5.26 -10.84
N TYR A 152 -6.85 5.00 -11.28
CA TYR A 152 -6.64 4.29 -12.53
C TYR A 152 -7.08 2.83 -12.41
N THR A 153 -6.79 2.17 -11.29
CA THR A 153 -7.28 0.83 -10.98
C THR A 153 -8.81 0.80 -10.82
N LEU A 154 -9.40 1.77 -10.09
CA LEU A 154 -10.86 1.90 -9.97
C LEU A 154 -11.56 2.05 -11.33
N ALA A 155 -10.95 2.76 -12.28
CA ALA A 155 -11.45 2.89 -13.65
C ALA A 155 -11.24 1.60 -14.47
N ASN A 156 -10.01 1.08 -14.50
CA ASN A 156 -9.61 -0.03 -15.36
C ASN A 156 -10.32 -1.35 -15.00
N TRP A 157 -10.52 -1.58 -13.71
CA TRP A 157 -11.20 -2.76 -13.20
C TRP A 157 -12.72 -2.57 -13.08
N ALA A 158 -13.29 -1.56 -13.71
CA ALA A 158 -14.71 -1.41 -13.95
C ALA A 158 -15.08 -1.67 -15.43
N PHE A 159 -16.37 -1.74 -15.74
CA PHE A 159 -16.86 -1.51 -17.09
C PHE A 159 -17.31 -0.05 -17.21
N ASP A 160 -16.83 0.67 -18.23
CA ASP A 160 -17.30 2.02 -18.52
C ASP A 160 -18.49 1.97 -19.49
N GLU A 161 -19.69 2.30 -19.00
CA GLU A 161 -20.92 2.44 -19.78
C GLU A 161 -21.38 3.90 -19.91
N HIS A 162 -20.69 4.85 -19.27
CA HIS A 162 -21.08 6.26 -19.20
C HIS A 162 -20.15 7.19 -19.99
N TYR A 163 -18.86 7.17 -19.67
CA TYR A 163 -17.88 8.14 -20.16
C TYR A 163 -17.50 7.88 -21.61
N GLY A 164 -17.26 6.61 -21.96
CA GLY A 164 -16.72 6.22 -23.26
C GLY A 164 -15.28 6.70 -23.49
N ASP A 165 -14.61 7.12 -22.40
CA ASP A 165 -13.26 7.65 -22.33
C ASP A 165 -12.68 7.29 -20.95
N SER A 166 -11.81 6.29 -20.92
CA SER A 166 -11.23 5.77 -19.69
C SER A 166 -10.33 6.78 -18.97
N GLU A 167 -9.73 7.72 -19.71
CA GLU A 167 -8.90 8.78 -19.13
C GLU A 167 -9.78 9.78 -18.38
N ALA A 168 -10.92 10.17 -18.96
CA ALA A 168 -11.87 11.05 -18.29
C ALA A 168 -12.43 10.43 -17.00
N LEU A 169 -12.80 9.14 -17.03
CA LEU A 169 -13.24 8.41 -15.84
C LEU A 169 -12.15 8.36 -14.76
N ALA A 170 -10.90 8.05 -15.13
CA ALA A 170 -9.79 8.01 -14.18
C ALA A 170 -9.53 9.38 -13.53
N TYR A 171 -9.68 10.48 -14.27
CA TYR A 171 -9.50 11.83 -13.73
C TYR A 171 -10.62 12.26 -12.78
N ASP A 172 -11.88 11.94 -13.08
CA ASP A 172 -12.98 12.21 -12.16
C ASP A 172 -12.82 11.39 -10.87
N LEU A 173 -12.45 10.11 -10.98
CA LEU A 173 -12.13 9.28 -9.82
C LEU A 173 -10.93 9.82 -9.02
N ALA A 174 -9.92 10.38 -9.68
CA ALA A 174 -8.77 10.99 -9.02
C ALA A 174 -9.19 12.22 -8.18
N ASP A 175 -10.16 13.01 -8.66
CA ASP A 175 -10.74 14.12 -7.90
C ASP A 175 -11.50 13.60 -6.66
N LEU A 176 -12.22 12.48 -6.77
CA LEU A 176 -12.91 11.88 -5.61
C LEU A 176 -11.92 11.30 -4.58
N VAL A 177 -10.84 10.65 -5.05
CA VAL A 177 -9.77 10.15 -4.19
C VAL A 177 -9.06 11.31 -3.48
N ASN A 178 -8.84 12.44 -4.15
CA ASN A 178 -8.32 13.66 -3.52
C ASN A 178 -9.26 14.15 -2.40
N GLU A 179 -10.58 14.20 -2.64
CA GLU A 179 -11.56 14.59 -1.61
C GLU A 179 -11.53 13.66 -0.39
N GLU A 180 -11.37 12.34 -0.59
CA GLU A 180 -11.20 11.39 0.51
C GLU A 180 -9.89 11.64 1.28
N ILE A 181 -8.80 11.90 0.57
CA ILE A 181 -7.49 12.19 1.16
C ILE A 181 -7.53 13.48 1.98
N GLU A 182 -8.17 14.54 1.49
CA GLU A 182 -8.34 15.77 2.26
C GLU A 182 -9.01 15.49 3.60
N LYS A 183 -10.05 14.65 3.62
CA LYS A 183 -10.76 14.26 4.85
C LYS A 183 -9.91 13.38 5.77
N LEU A 184 -9.14 12.44 5.22
CA LEU A 184 -8.18 11.65 5.99
C LEU A 184 -7.12 12.55 6.64
N VAL A 185 -6.60 13.53 5.91
CA VAL A 185 -5.62 14.50 6.43
C VAL A 185 -6.25 15.36 7.54
N GLU A 186 -7.49 15.81 7.36
CA GLU A 186 -8.26 16.52 8.39
C GLU A 186 -8.48 15.66 9.65
N ALA A 187 -8.72 14.35 9.50
CA ALA A 187 -8.84 13.40 10.58
C ALA A 187 -7.50 13.10 11.29
N GLY A 188 -6.37 13.38 10.63
CA GLY A 188 -5.04 13.28 11.21
C GLY A 188 -4.09 12.33 10.49
N ALA A 189 -4.48 11.75 9.35
CA ALA A 189 -3.62 10.85 8.58
C ALA A 189 -2.32 11.54 8.17
N ARG A 190 -1.22 10.79 8.23
CA ARG A 190 0.13 11.27 7.88
C ARG A 190 0.83 10.40 6.83
N TYR A 191 0.31 9.22 6.56
CA TYR A 191 0.87 8.30 5.57
C TYR A 191 -0.26 7.65 4.77
N ILE A 192 -0.33 8.01 3.49
CA ILE A 192 -1.35 7.54 2.55
C ILE A 192 -0.65 6.77 1.43
N GLN A 193 -1.16 5.60 1.09
CA GLN A 193 -0.62 4.78 0.00
C GLN A 193 -1.70 4.61 -1.06
N ILE A 194 -1.36 4.95 -2.31
CA ILE A 194 -2.22 4.75 -3.48
C ILE A 194 -1.85 3.41 -4.13
N ASP A 195 -2.80 2.47 -4.19
CA ASP A 195 -2.57 1.16 -4.77
C ASP A 195 -2.97 1.16 -6.25
N GLU A 196 -1.99 1.01 -7.16
CA GLU A 196 -2.20 1.00 -8.61
C GLU A 196 -1.73 -0.30 -9.29
N PRO A 197 -2.25 -1.48 -8.92
CA PRO A 197 -1.87 -2.75 -9.54
C PRO A 197 -2.22 -2.82 -11.04
N ALA A 198 -3.20 -2.06 -11.52
CA ALA A 198 -3.55 -2.07 -12.94
C ALA A 198 -2.41 -1.52 -13.83
N LEU A 199 -1.61 -0.57 -13.33
CA LEU A 199 -0.51 0.07 -14.06
C LEU A 199 0.51 -0.94 -14.57
N ALA A 200 0.83 -1.96 -13.78
CA ALA A 200 1.79 -3.00 -14.14
C ALA A 200 1.37 -3.82 -15.38
N THR A 201 0.07 -3.93 -15.64
CA THR A 201 -0.50 -4.66 -16.78
C THR A 201 -0.73 -3.78 -18.01
N THR A 202 -0.60 -2.46 -17.85
CA THR A 202 -0.92 -1.42 -18.84
C THR A 202 0.19 -0.34 -18.88
N PRO A 203 1.45 -0.73 -19.17
CA PRO A 203 2.60 0.16 -18.99
C PRO A 203 2.57 1.43 -19.87
N ASP A 204 1.79 1.43 -20.97
CA ASP A 204 1.64 2.59 -21.84
C ASP A 204 0.78 3.72 -21.19
N ASP A 205 0.11 3.44 -20.08
CA ASP A 205 -0.83 4.36 -19.41
C ASP A 205 -0.20 5.11 -18.21
N HIS A 206 1.13 5.03 -18.02
CA HIS A 206 1.85 5.74 -16.94
C HIS A 206 1.58 7.24 -16.92
N ALA A 207 1.35 7.88 -18.07
CA ALA A 207 1.00 9.30 -18.15
C ALA A 207 -0.39 9.61 -17.56
N ILE A 208 -1.35 8.69 -17.70
CA ILE A 208 -2.68 8.80 -17.09
C ILE A 208 -2.53 8.68 -15.58
N VAL A 209 -1.77 7.69 -15.09
CA VAL A 209 -1.50 7.51 -13.66
C VAL A 209 -0.79 8.73 -13.08
N GLY A 210 0.26 9.23 -13.74
CA GLY A 210 0.97 10.45 -13.31
C GLY A 210 0.02 11.65 -13.20
N SER A 211 -0.85 11.85 -14.18
CA SER A 211 -1.85 12.92 -14.15
C SER A 211 -2.91 12.71 -13.06
N CYS A 212 -3.30 11.47 -12.76
CA CYS A 212 -4.16 11.15 -11.62
C CYS A 212 -3.47 11.47 -10.29
N LEU A 213 -2.20 11.08 -10.15
CA LEU A 213 -1.41 11.36 -8.95
C LEU A 213 -1.23 12.87 -8.74
N GLU A 214 -1.03 13.67 -9.79
CA GLU A 214 -0.99 15.14 -9.70
C GLU A 214 -2.29 15.72 -9.12
N ARG A 215 -3.45 15.16 -9.47
CA ARG A 215 -4.75 15.58 -8.93
C ARG A 215 -4.93 15.12 -7.48
N ILE A 216 -4.56 13.87 -7.19
CA ILE A 216 -4.62 13.27 -5.85
C ILE A 216 -3.83 14.09 -4.83
N VAL A 217 -2.66 14.59 -5.20
CA VAL A 217 -1.77 15.30 -4.29
C VAL A 217 -1.99 16.80 -4.26
N ASP A 218 -2.87 17.35 -5.10
CA ASP A 218 -3.21 18.77 -5.05
C ASP A 218 -3.83 19.13 -3.70
N GLY A 219 -3.34 20.20 -3.08
CA GLY A 219 -3.78 20.65 -1.76
C GLY A 219 -3.31 19.79 -0.57
N VAL A 220 -2.69 18.63 -0.80
CA VAL A 220 -2.20 17.76 0.29
C VAL A 220 -0.92 18.36 0.90
N PRO A 221 -0.87 18.60 2.23
CA PRO A 221 0.30 19.19 2.88
C PRO A 221 1.58 18.37 2.69
N ASP A 222 2.73 19.03 2.59
CA ASP A 222 4.04 18.39 2.39
C ASP A 222 4.44 17.46 3.55
N GLU A 223 3.94 17.72 4.77
CA GLU A 223 4.14 16.83 5.91
C GLU A 223 3.40 15.49 5.81
N VAL A 224 2.44 15.33 4.89
CA VAL A 224 1.73 14.07 4.68
C VAL A 224 2.47 13.27 3.62
N ARG A 225 3.00 12.12 4.03
CA ARG A 225 3.69 11.19 3.14
C ARG A 225 2.69 10.51 2.22
N VAL A 226 2.92 10.58 0.91
CA VAL A 226 2.13 9.85 -0.09
C VAL A 226 3.02 8.89 -0.87
N GLY A 227 2.73 7.61 -0.77
CA GLY A 227 3.37 6.55 -1.55
C GLY A 227 2.44 6.00 -2.63
N VAL A 228 3.02 5.35 -3.64
CA VAL A 228 2.28 4.52 -4.60
C VAL A 228 2.81 3.09 -4.54
N HIS A 229 1.92 2.12 -4.44
CA HIS A 229 2.27 0.71 -4.55
C HIS A 229 1.87 0.17 -5.94
N VAL A 230 2.79 -0.51 -6.59
CA VAL A 230 2.58 -1.12 -7.91
C VAL A 230 2.98 -2.59 -7.84
N CYS A 231 2.00 -3.50 -7.89
CA CYS A 231 2.24 -4.95 -7.85
C CYS A 231 2.41 -5.55 -9.24
N TYR A 232 2.98 -6.75 -9.33
CA TYR A 232 2.92 -7.66 -10.48
C TYR A 232 3.37 -7.09 -11.84
N GLY A 233 4.56 -6.45 -11.89
CA GLY A 233 5.01 -5.72 -13.07
C GLY A 233 6.41 -6.03 -13.59
N ASP A 234 6.57 -5.79 -14.89
CA ASP A 234 7.88 -5.51 -15.50
C ASP A 234 8.12 -4.00 -15.38
N TYR A 235 8.68 -3.57 -14.25
CA TYR A 235 8.92 -2.17 -13.91
C TYR A 235 9.88 -1.48 -14.88
N SER A 236 10.67 -2.25 -15.64
CA SER A 236 11.49 -1.70 -16.73
C SER A 236 10.66 -1.00 -17.83
N ARG A 237 9.35 -1.20 -17.85
CA ARG A 237 8.42 -0.58 -18.80
C ARG A 237 7.81 0.73 -18.32
N ILE A 238 7.87 0.99 -17.03
CA ILE A 238 7.36 2.22 -16.40
C ILE A 238 8.50 3.07 -15.80
N TYR A 239 9.73 2.54 -15.80
CA TYR A 239 10.95 3.28 -15.53
C TYR A 239 11.54 3.79 -16.86
N PRO A 240 11.94 5.07 -16.95
CA PRO A 240 12.20 6.00 -15.85
C PRO A 240 11.01 6.86 -15.40
N GLU A 241 9.82 6.69 -15.98
CA GLU A 241 8.66 7.57 -15.73
C GLU A 241 8.16 7.55 -14.27
N LEU A 242 8.45 6.48 -13.51
CA LEU A 242 8.26 6.45 -12.04
C LEU A 242 8.90 7.65 -11.31
N ASN A 243 10.02 8.17 -11.81
CA ASN A 243 10.69 9.35 -11.23
C ASN A 243 9.90 10.65 -11.42
N GLU A 244 8.95 10.67 -12.35
CA GLU A 244 8.14 11.84 -12.66
C GLU A 244 6.91 11.95 -11.76
N PHE A 245 6.48 10.82 -11.17
CA PHE A 245 5.31 10.77 -10.30
C PHE A 245 5.46 11.73 -9.10
N PRO A 246 4.41 12.49 -8.75
CA PRO A 246 4.46 13.45 -7.66
C PRO A 246 4.18 12.76 -6.32
N VAL A 247 4.96 11.73 -5.99
CA VAL A 247 4.85 10.95 -4.75
C VAL A 247 6.18 10.97 -4.00
N ASP A 248 6.12 10.70 -2.70
CA ASP A 248 7.32 10.61 -1.84
C ASP A 248 7.97 9.24 -1.93
N GLU A 249 7.20 8.19 -2.23
CA GLU A 249 7.64 6.81 -2.18
C GLU A 249 7.01 5.96 -3.29
N VAL A 250 7.77 5.02 -3.82
CA VAL A 250 7.29 3.97 -4.71
C VAL A 250 7.56 2.61 -4.06
N ASP A 251 6.51 1.82 -3.81
CA ASP A 251 6.56 0.48 -3.21
C ASP A 251 6.48 -0.61 -4.28
N LEU A 252 7.58 -1.36 -4.44
CA LEU A 252 7.79 -2.32 -5.52
C LEU A 252 7.95 -3.75 -5.01
N GLU A 253 7.22 -4.66 -5.67
CA GLU A 253 7.29 -6.11 -5.49
C GLU A 253 8.46 -6.69 -6.29
N LEU A 254 9.54 -7.12 -5.64
CA LEU A 254 10.77 -7.61 -6.30
C LEU A 254 11.38 -8.87 -5.66
N CYS A 255 10.88 -9.33 -4.51
CA CYS A 255 11.41 -10.54 -3.87
C CYS A 255 11.01 -11.80 -4.66
N ASN A 256 9.77 -11.87 -5.12
CA ASN A 256 9.19 -12.99 -5.88
C ASN A 256 9.91 -13.31 -7.22
N ASP A 257 10.64 -12.34 -7.80
CA ASP A 257 11.35 -12.48 -9.07
C ASP A 257 12.88 -12.59 -8.91
N ASP A 258 13.37 -12.81 -7.68
CA ASP A 258 14.79 -12.82 -7.32
C ASP A 258 15.50 -11.49 -7.67
N TYR A 259 14.80 -10.36 -7.53
CA TYR A 259 15.33 -9.01 -7.78
C TYR A 259 15.88 -8.81 -9.20
N GLN A 260 15.29 -9.49 -10.19
CA GLN A 260 15.78 -9.49 -11.58
C GLN A 260 15.86 -8.09 -12.18
N GLN A 261 15.04 -7.16 -11.68
CA GLN A 261 14.90 -5.81 -12.20
C GLN A 261 15.69 -4.75 -11.43
N ILE A 262 16.39 -5.11 -10.35
CA ILE A 262 17.16 -4.16 -9.51
C ILE A 262 18.24 -3.42 -10.31
N GLU A 263 18.91 -4.09 -11.25
CA GLU A 263 19.94 -3.44 -12.06
C GLU A 263 19.35 -2.35 -12.97
N THR A 264 18.09 -2.49 -13.41
CA THR A 264 17.39 -1.45 -14.19
C THR A 264 17.12 -0.22 -13.33
N LEU A 265 16.62 -0.42 -12.10
CA LEU A 265 16.37 0.67 -11.16
C LEU A 265 17.67 1.32 -10.68
N ALA A 266 18.74 0.53 -10.60
CA ALA A 266 20.06 1.01 -10.26
C ALA A 266 20.73 1.79 -11.42
N ASP A 267 20.32 1.58 -12.67
CA ASP A 267 20.84 2.29 -13.84
C ASP A 267 20.16 3.67 -13.95
N GLY A 268 20.68 4.65 -13.22
CA GLY A 268 20.20 6.03 -13.23
C GLY A 268 19.89 6.58 -11.84
N GLU A 269 19.18 7.70 -11.84
CA GLU A 269 18.66 8.33 -10.63
C GLU A 269 17.31 7.68 -10.27
N PHE A 270 17.14 7.36 -8.99
CA PHE A 270 15.85 6.97 -8.42
C PHE A 270 15.47 8.10 -7.46
N ALA A 271 14.53 8.94 -7.89
CA ALA A 271 14.20 10.20 -7.24
C ALA A 271 13.30 10.08 -5.99
N PRO A 272 12.21 9.27 -5.99
CA PRO A 272 11.41 9.06 -4.80
C PRO A 272 12.13 8.13 -3.81
N ASP A 273 11.62 8.01 -2.59
CA ASP A 273 11.99 6.91 -1.70
C ASP A 273 11.55 5.58 -2.32
N LEU A 274 12.31 4.53 -2.05
CA LEU A 274 11.99 3.17 -2.48
C LEU A 274 11.46 2.39 -1.28
N ALA A 275 10.22 1.92 -1.34
CA ALA A 275 9.79 0.78 -0.56
C ALA A 275 10.07 -0.50 -1.35
N LEU A 276 10.85 -1.40 -0.75
CA LEU A 276 11.28 -2.64 -1.39
C LEU A 276 10.62 -3.83 -0.70
N GLY A 277 9.92 -4.63 -1.49
CA GLY A 277 9.50 -5.97 -1.12
C GLY A 277 10.70 -6.87 -0.83
N VAL A 278 10.87 -7.28 0.44
CA VAL A 278 11.98 -8.14 0.89
C VAL A 278 11.57 -9.53 1.38
N VAL A 279 10.25 -9.80 1.39
CA VAL A 279 9.67 -11.11 1.67
C VAL A 279 8.63 -11.42 0.60
N ASP A 280 8.64 -12.64 0.07
CA ASP A 280 7.72 -13.09 -0.95
C ASP A 280 6.40 -13.52 -0.30
N VAL A 281 5.31 -12.85 -0.66
CA VAL A 281 3.96 -13.13 -0.13
C VAL A 281 3.23 -14.23 -0.92
N HIS A 282 3.82 -14.74 -2.00
CA HIS A 282 3.28 -15.83 -2.82
C HIS A 282 3.67 -17.21 -2.29
N ASP A 283 4.69 -17.27 -1.43
CA ASP A 283 5.12 -18.48 -0.75
C ASP A 283 4.85 -18.39 0.77
N ALA A 284 4.30 -19.46 1.33
CA ALA A 284 4.08 -19.58 2.76
C ALA A 284 5.35 -20.01 3.53
N GLU A 285 6.41 -20.43 2.83
CA GLU A 285 7.73 -20.63 3.45
C GLU A 285 8.27 -19.30 3.97
N VAL A 286 8.67 -19.28 5.24
CA VAL A 286 9.14 -18.07 5.93
C VAL A 286 10.64 -17.89 5.66
N GLU A 287 11.00 -16.75 5.07
CA GLU A 287 12.39 -16.35 4.82
C GLU A 287 13.12 -16.18 6.15
N SER A 288 14.40 -16.58 6.17
CA SER A 288 15.24 -16.35 7.35
C SER A 288 15.66 -14.88 7.45
N VAL A 289 15.95 -14.41 8.67
CA VAL A 289 16.51 -13.05 8.89
C VAL A 289 17.73 -12.80 7.98
N GLU A 290 18.63 -13.77 7.83
CA GLU A 290 19.82 -13.61 6.98
C GLU A 290 19.46 -13.45 5.51
N GLU A 291 18.44 -14.16 5.02
CA GLU A 291 17.95 -14.02 3.65
C GLU A 291 17.37 -12.61 3.43
N ILE A 292 16.53 -12.15 4.35
CA ILE A 292 15.94 -10.80 4.29
C ILE A 292 17.03 -9.73 4.35
N LYS A 293 18.11 -9.92 5.12
CA LYS A 293 19.27 -9.00 5.10
C LYS A 293 19.93 -8.91 3.72
N GLN A 294 20.04 -10.02 2.99
CA GLN A 294 20.56 -10.02 1.62
C GLN A 294 19.61 -9.33 0.64
N ASN A 295 18.30 -9.45 0.90
CA ASN A 295 17.24 -8.79 0.15
C ASN A 295 17.26 -7.26 0.35
N ILE A 296 17.35 -6.78 1.59
CA ILE A 296 17.51 -5.34 1.92
C ILE A 296 18.75 -4.75 1.22
N LYS A 297 19.85 -5.51 1.15
CA LYS A 297 21.08 -5.10 0.43
C LYS A 297 20.86 -4.89 -1.07
N GLN A 298 19.80 -5.43 -1.68
CA GLN A 298 19.43 -5.11 -3.06
C GLN A 298 18.87 -3.69 -3.18
N GLY A 299 18.01 -3.26 -2.26
CA GLY A 299 17.47 -1.90 -2.22
C GLY A 299 18.56 -0.84 -2.04
N LEU A 300 19.57 -1.15 -1.20
CA LEU A 300 20.74 -0.30 -1.00
C LEU A 300 21.62 -0.13 -2.26
N LYS A 301 21.41 -0.92 -3.32
CA LYS A 301 22.03 -0.68 -4.62
C LYS A 301 21.34 0.44 -5.40
N VAL A 302 20.06 0.70 -5.12
CA VAL A 302 19.18 1.64 -5.83
C VAL A 302 19.14 2.99 -5.11
N VAL A 303 18.92 2.98 -3.79
CA VAL A 303 18.78 4.19 -2.97
C VAL A 303 19.66 4.09 -1.70
N PRO A 304 20.09 5.23 -1.12
CA PRO A 304 20.76 5.23 0.18
C PRO A 304 19.79 4.81 1.32
N PRO A 305 20.31 4.44 2.51
CA PRO A 305 19.48 3.99 3.64
C PRO A 305 18.36 4.95 4.03
N GLU A 306 18.61 6.26 3.93
CA GLU A 306 17.65 7.31 4.30
C GLU A 306 16.42 7.34 3.39
N GLN A 307 16.48 6.68 2.23
CA GLN A 307 15.42 6.60 1.23
C GLN A 307 14.84 5.18 1.07
N LEU A 308 15.26 4.21 1.90
CA LEU A 308 14.84 2.81 1.78
C LEU A 308 13.82 2.42 2.84
N THR A 309 12.58 2.17 2.44
CA THR A 309 11.58 1.45 3.24
C THR A 309 11.66 -0.04 2.97
N VAL A 310 11.47 -0.84 4.02
CA VAL A 310 11.46 -2.30 3.96
C VAL A 310 10.02 -2.76 4.16
N SER A 311 9.46 -3.38 3.13
CA SER A 311 8.08 -3.88 3.06
C SER A 311 8.05 -5.35 2.62
N PRO A 312 6.95 -6.10 2.83
CA PRO A 312 6.64 -7.28 2.05
C PRO A 312 6.33 -6.93 0.59
N ASP A 313 6.47 -7.91 -0.30
CA ASP A 313 6.20 -7.76 -1.74
C ASP A 313 4.82 -7.19 -2.08
N CYS A 314 3.79 -7.58 -1.33
CA CYS A 314 2.42 -7.11 -1.49
C CYS A 314 1.66 -7.31 -0.15
N GLY A 315 0.33 -7.18 -0.17
CA GLY A 315 -0.53 -7.55 0.96
C GLY A 315 -0.36 -9.01 1.38
N LEU A 316 -0.39 -9.27 2.68
CA LEU A 316 -0.16 -10.59 3.29
C LEU A 316 -1.43 -11.45 3.32
N LYS A 317 -2.59 -10.94 2.85
CA LYS A 317 -3.93 -11.53 2.95
C LYS A 317 -4.04 -13.01 2.54
N LEU A 318 -3.25 -13.45 1.57
CA LEU A 318 -3.33 -14.82 1.03
C LEU A 318 -2.50 -15.85 1.82
N LEU A 319 -1.67 -15.41 2.76
CA LEU A 319 -0.84 -16.28 3.58
C LEU A 319 -1.60 -16.86 4.77
N PRO A 320 -1.14 -18.00 5.33
CA PRO A 320 -1.50 -18.36 6.70
C PRO A 320 -1.05 -17.28 7.68
N ARG A 321 -1.91 -16.89 8.62
CA ARG A 321 -1.62 -15.83 9.60
C ARG A 321 -0.31 -16.02 10.38
N GLU A 322 0.02 -17.27 10.73
CA GLU A 322 1.28 -17.58 11.42
C GLU A 322 2.52 -17.30 10.54
N ALA A 323 2.44 -17.61 9.24
CA ALA A 323 3.50 -17.30 8.30
C ALA A 323 3.60 -15.79 8.06
N ALA A 324 2.46 -15.09 7.91
CA ALA A 324 2.44 -13.63 7.77
C ALA A 324 3.11 -12.94 8.97
N TYR A 325 2.74 -13.30 10.20
CA TYR A 325 3.35 -12.75 11.41
C TYR A 325 4.86 -13.01 11.46
N GLN A 326 5.29 -14.25 11.18
CA GLN A 326 6.70 -14.62 11.27
C GLN A 326 7.55 -13.95 10.19
N LYS A 327 7.03 -13.79 8.96
CA LYS A 327 7.69 -13.02 7.90
C LYS A 327 7.88 -11.55 8.32
N THR A 328 6.84 -10.92 8.87
CA THR A 328 6.92 -9.53 9.36
C THR A 328 7.89 -9.38 10.53
N GLU A 329 7.89 -10.30 11.49
CA GLU A 329 8.82 -10.30 12.63
C GLU A 329 10.29 -10.47 12.17
N ASN A 330 10.54 -11.37 11.21
CA ASN A 330 11.87 -11.54 10.63
C ASN A 330 12.29 -10.32 9.82
N LEU A 331 11.36 -9.67 9.11
CA LEU A 331 11.60 -8.44 8.35
C LEU A 331 12.08 -7.31 9.25
N VAL A 332 11.37 -7.04 10.34
CA VAL A 332 11.76 -6.00 11.31
C VAL A 332 13.12 -6.34 11.93
N THR A 333 13.33 -7.60 12.33
CA THR A 333 14.61 -8.04 12.90
C THR A 333 15.76 -7.82 11.91
N ALA A 334 15.57 -8.18 10.63
CA ALA A 334 16.55 -7.99 9.58
C ALA A 334 16.86 -6.50 9.33
N ALA A 335 15.85 -5.64 9.31
CA ALA A 335 16.03 -4.20 9.15
C ALA A 335 16.91 -3.62 10.28
N ARG A 336 16.63 -3.95 11.54
CA ARG A 336 17.44 -3.50 12.69
C ARG A 336 18.87 -4.05 12.66
N GLU A 337 19.06 -5.30 12.24
CA GLU A 337 20.41 -5.85 12.05
C GLU A 337 21.18 -5.14 10.92
N VAL A 338 20.51 -4.78 9.81
CA VAL A 338 21.14 -4.02 8.71
C VAL A 338 21.53 -2.62 9.15
N GLU A 339 20.68 -1.91 9.91
CA GLU A 339 21.01 -0.60 10.46
C GLU A 339 22.26 -0.67 11.36
N ALA A 340 22.35 -1.68 12.22
CA ALA A 340 23.54 -1.91 13.04
C ALA A 340 24.80 -2.19 12.21
N GLU A 341 24.68 -2.98 11.13
CA GLU A 341 25.78 -3.26 10.20
C GLU A 341 26.22 -1.99 9.43
N LEU A 342 25.27 -1.11 9.06
CA LEU A 342 25.54 0.18 8.43
C LEU A 342 26.28 1.13 9.39
N ASP A 343 25.80 1.28 10.62
CA ASP A 343 26.44 2.08 11.68
C ASP A 343 27.87 1.61 11.98
N ALA A 344 28.11 0.29 11.91
CA ALA A 344 29.43 -0.31 12.09
C ALA A 344 30.34 -0.18 10.86
N GLY A 345 29.82 0.27 9.71
CA GLY A 345 30.53 0.34 8.44
C GLY A 345 30.84 -1.03 7.81
N GLU A 346 30.03 -2.04 8.12
CA GLU A 346 30.15 -3.41 7.58
C GLU A 346 29.46 -3.56 6.22
N ILE A 347 28.49 -2.69 5.90
CA ILE A 347 27.83 -2.60 4.60
C ILE A 347 28.35 -1.37 3.86
N GLU A 348 28.91 -1.58 2.67
CA GLU A 348 29.28 -0.50 1.76
C GLU A 348 28.05 -0.10 0.92
N VAL A 349 27.55 1.12 1.13
CA VAL A 349 26.52 1.71 0.26
C VAL A 349 27.21 2.36 -0.95
N PRO A 350 26.82 2.03 -2.19
CA PRO A 350 27.36 2.68 -3.38
C PRO A 350 27.20 4.19 -3.30
N ALA A 351 28.28 4.93 -3.58
CA ALA A 351 28.20 6.38 -3.70
C ALA A 351 27.37 6.74 -4.93
N ARG A 352 26.16 7.28 -4.72
CA ARG A 352 25.33 7.89 -5.75
C ARG A 352 25.46 9.40 -5.64
N ASP A 353 25.49 10.08 -6.78
CA ASP A 353 25.46 11.54 -6.78
C ASP A 353 24.12 11.97 -6.17
N ALA A 354 24.16 12.80 -5.13
CA ALA A 354 22.94 13.34 -4.54
C ALA A 354 22.15 14.10 -5.61
N PRO A 355 20.81 14.05 -5.61
CA PRO A 355 19.99 14.81 -6.55
C PRO A 355 20.45 16.26 -6.51
N THR A 356 20.96 16.76 -7.64
CA THR A 356 21.29 18.18 -7.76
C THR A 356 19.98 18.93 -7.76
N ALA A 357 19.67 19.58 -6.64
CA ALA A 357 18.60 20.56 -6.55
C ALA A 357 18.95 21.78 -7.41
N ASP A 358 18.87 21.66 -8.74
CA ASP A 358 18.88 22.73 -9.75
C ASP A 358 18.84 22.09 -11.16
N ASP A 359 17.66 22.00 -11.77
CA ASP A 359 17.41 22.40 -13.17
C ASP A 359 15.90 22.58 -13.46
#